data_AF-A0A959EKZ5-F1
#
_entry.id   AF-A0A959EKZ5-F1
#
_cell.length_a   1.000
_cell.length_b   1.000
_cell.length_c   1.000
_cell.angle_alpha   90.00
_cell.angle_beta   90.00
_cell.angle_gamma   90.00
#
_symmetry.space_group_name_H-M   'P 1'
#
loop_
_entity.id
_entity.type
_entity.pdbx_description
1 polymer ?
#
loop_
_entity_poly.entity_id
_entity_poly.type
_entity_poly.pdbx_seq_one_letter_code
_entity_poly.pdbx_strand_id
1 'polypeptide(L)'
;VGLGFVLLRQVKVSSLLAASLAASVLFFLVTNFGAWMADPRYPKTIAGLMAAYGAGIPFFWNTLLGDLFYVGVLFGAYQWMQRRFTVLASERL
;
A
#
# COMPACT_ATOMS: atom_id res chain seq x y z
N VAL A 1 12.95 -13.17 11.55
CA VAL A 1 12.38 -14.00 10.46
C VAL A 1 11.10 -14.73 10.91
N GLY A 2 11.01 -15.35 12.09
CA GLY A 2 9.80 -16.08 12.53
C GLY A 2 8.55 -15.24 12.87
N LEU A 3 8.70 -14.03 13.43
CA LEU A 3 7.56 -13.18 13.82
C LEU A 3 6.67 -12.74 12.64
N GLY A 4 7.28 -12.48 11.48
CA GLY A 4 6.56 -12.10 10.27
C GLY A 4 5.64 -13.21 9.76
N PHE A 5 6.08 -14.47 9.79
CA PHE A 5 5.27 -15.61 9.36
C PHE A 5 4.07 -15.85 10.29
N VAL A 6 4.22 -15.69 11.61
CA VAL A 6 3.13 -15.87 12.58
C VAL A 6 2.07 -14.77 12.42
N LEU A 7 2.48 -13.52 12.22
CA LEU A 7 1.58 -12.40 11.95
C LEU A 7 0.84 -12.56 10.63
N LEU A 8 1.51 -13.00 9.56
CA LEU A 8 0.92 -13.22 8.24
C LEU A 8 -0.12 -14.35 8.21
N ARG A 9 -0.05 -15.32 9.14
CA ARG A 9 -0.93 -16.51 9.19
C ARG A 9 -2.39 -16.17 9.56
N GLN A 10 -2.63 -15.01 10.17
CA GLN A 10 -3.94 -14.54 10.64
C GLN A 10 -4.54 -13.40 9.78
N VAL A 11 -3.84 -12.96 8.73
CA VAL A 11 -4.23 -11.74 8.02
C VAL A 11 -5.33 -12.04 7.01
N LYS A 12 -6.51 -11.44 7.24
CA LYS A 12 -7.63 -11.47 6.30
C LYS A 12 -7.31 -10.60 5.09
N VAL A 13 -7.76 -11.01 3.90
CA VAL A 13 -7.61 -10.23 2.66
C VAL A 13 -8.17 -8.81 2.82
N SER A 14 -9.29 -8.65 3.54
CA SER A 14 -9.86 -7.32 3.84
C SER A 14 -8.94 -6.44 4.70
N SER A 15 -8.20 -7.04 5.64
CA SER A 15 -7.21 -6.34 6.46
C SER A 15 -6.02 -5.86 5.62
N LEU A 16 -5.60 -6.66 4.64
CA LEU A 16 -4.51 -6.30 3.72
C LEU A 16 -4.90 -5.17 2.78
N LEU A 17 -6.13 -5.21 2.24
CA LEU A 17 -6.64 -4.13 1.40
C LEU A 17 -6.76 -2.82 2.20
N ALA A 18 -7.25 -2.88 3.44
CA ALA A 18 -7.32 -1.71 4.31
C ALA A 18 -5.93 -1.17 4.67
N ALA A 19 -4.98 -2.05 4.99
CA ALA A 19 -3.60 -1.67 5.29
C ALA A 19 -2.89 -1.08 4.08
N SER A 20 -3.09 -1.65 2.89
CA SER A 20 -2.56 -1.14 1.62
C SER A 20 -3.11 0.24 1.31
N LEU A 21 -4.44 0.43 1.39
CA LEU A 21 -5.05 1.75 1.19
C LEU A 21 -4.53 2.79 2.20
N ALA A 22 -4.45 2.42 3.48
CA ALA A 22 -3.92 3.30 4.52
C ALA A 22 -2.46 3.68 4.25
N ALA A 23 -1.65 2.73 3.79
CA ALA A 23 -0.27 2.98 3.40
C ALA A 23 -0.18 3.93 2.19
N SER A 24 -0.99 3.73 1.14
CA SER A 24 -1.02 4.62 -0.03
C SER A 24 -1.43 6.05 0.37
N VAL A 25 -2.43 6.19 1.25
CA VAL A 25 -2.89 7.50 1.76
C VAL A 25 -1.79 8.17 2.59
N LEU A 26 -1.16 7.43 3.51
CA LEU A 26 -0.08 7.98 4.33
C LEU A 26 1.12 8.40 3.47
N PHE A 27 1.50 7.57 2.50
CA PHE A 27 2.56 7.90 1.55
C PHE A 27 2.23 9.15 0.75
N PHE A 28 1.00 9.27 0.25
CA PHE A 28 0.53 10.47 -0.45
C PHE A 28 0.63 11.72 0.42
N LEU A 29 0.17 11.64 1.68
CA LEU A 29 0.22 12.77 2.60
C LEU A 29 1.66 13.22 2.86
N VAL A 30 2.53 12.29 3.24
CA VAL A 30 3.91 12.58 3.62
C VAL A 30 4.72 13.08 2.43
N THR A 31 4.64 12.43 1.28
CA THR A 31 5.45 12.79 0.10
C THR A 31 5.04 14.16 -0.47
N ASN A 32 3.74 14.48 -0.54
CA ASN A 32 3.29 15.78 -1.03
C ASN A 32 3.54 16.91 -0.03
N PHE A 33 3.45 16.63 1.28
CA PHE A 33 3.89 17.58 2.30
C PHE A 33 5.40 17.84 2.20
N GLY A 34 6.20 16.78 2.00
CA GLY A 34 7.63 16.89 1.72
C GLY A 34 7.93 17.72 0.48
N ALA A 35 7.18 17.51 -0.61
CA ALA A 35 7.29 18.32 -1.83
C ALA A 35 6.94 19.79 -1.56
N TRP A 36 5.88 20.06 -0.80
CA TRP A 36 5.55 21.42 -0.37
C TRP A 36 6.68 22.06 0.44
N MET A 37 7.40 21.31 1.28
CA MET A 37 8.53 21.85 2.06
C MET A 37 9.79 22.05 1.21
N ALA A 38 10.15 21.07 0.39
CA ALA A 38 11.43 21.02 -0.31
C ALA A 38 11.44 21.80 -1.64
N ASP A 39 10.31 21.81 -2.36
CA ASP A 39 10.24 22.42 -3.69
C ASP A 39 10.01 23.94 -3.56
N PRO A 40 10.91 24.78 -4.11
CA PRO A 40 10.74 26.23 -4.12
C PRO A 40 9.50 26.70 -4.89
N ARG A 41 8.97 25.88 -5.82
CA ARG A 41 7.82 26.24 -6.64
C ARG A 41 6.52 26.39 -5.85
N TYR A 42 6.44 25.76 -4.68
CA TYR A 42 5.28 25.87 -3.81
C TYR A 42 5.53 26.93 -2.73
N PRO A 43 4.73 28.01 -2.71
CA PRO A 43 4.77 28.98 -1.63
C PRO A 43 4.53 28.29 -0.29
N LYS A 44 5.23 28.70 0.78
CA LYS A 44 5.05 28.15 2.13
C LYS A 44 3.81 28.71 2.82
N THR A 45 2.69 28.64 2.11
CA THR A 45 1.35 29.04 2.52
C THR A 45 0.40 27.87 2.35
N ILE A 46 -0.79 27.97 2.95
CA ILE A 46 -1.86 26.97 2.81
C ILE A 46 -2.22 26.75 1.33
N ALA A 47 -2.22 27.81 0.52
CA ALA A 47 -2.50 27.72 -0.91
C ALA A 47 -1.43 26.90 -1.66
N GLY A 48 -0.15 27.08 -1.33
CA GLY A 48 0.93 26.28 -1.90
C GLY A 48 0.88 24.81 -1.47
N LEU A 49 0.44 24.54 -0.24
CA LEU A 49 0.23 23.18 0.26
C LEU A 49 -0.90 22.48 -0.51
N MET A 50 -2.03 23.17 -0.71
CA MET A 50 -3.15 22.64 -1.51
C MET A 50 -2.75 22.40 -2.96
N ALA A 51 -1.92 23.27 -3.54
CA ALA A 51 -1.38 23.09 -4.89
C ALA A 51 -0.47 21.85 -4.99
N ALA A 52 0.38 21.60 -3.98
CA ALA A 52 1.22 20.40 -3.92
C ALA A 52 0.38 19.13 -3.85
N TYR A 53 -0.64 19.09 -2.99
CA TYR A 53 -1.57 17.95 -2.92
C TYR A 53 -2.37 17.76 -4.21
N GLY A 54 -2.90 18.84 -4.79
CA GLY A 54 -3.65 18.78 -6.05
C GLY A 54 -2.82 18.20 -7.19
N ALA A 55 -1.55 18.59 -7.28
CA ALA A 55 -0.60 18.03 -8.25
C ALA A 55 -0.29 16.54 -7.99
N GLY A 56 -0.37 16.11 -6.74
CA GLY A 56 -0.17 14.71 -6.35
C GLY A 56 -1.32 13.77 -6.71
N ILE A 57 -2.57 14.26 -6.86
CA ILE A 57 -3.77 13.41 -7.02
C ILE A 57 -3.63 12.40 -8.18
N PRO A 58 -3.12 12.77 -9.37
CA PRO A 58 -2.91 11.80 -10.46
C PRO A 58 -1.94 10.67 -10.07
N PHE A 59 -0.92 10.98 -9.27
CA PHE A 59 0.06 9.99 -8.80
C PHE A 59 -0.51 9.08 -7.73
N PHE A 60 -1.40 9.59 -6.87
CA PHE A 60 -2.08 8.79 -5.86
C PHE A 60 -2.84 7.61 -6.48
N TRP A 61 -3.55 7.84 -7.59
CA TRP A 61 -4.25 6.78 -8.30
C TRP A 61 -3.30 5.70 -8.82
N ASN A 62 -2.15 6.10 -9.36
CA ASN A 62 -1.13 5.15 -9.82
C ASN A 62 -0.55 4.33 -8.66
N THR A 63 -0.24 4.97 -7.53
CA THR A 63 0.23 4.28 -6.31
C THR A 63 -0.82 3.30 -5.80
N LEU A 64 -2.07 3.74 -5.66
CA LEU A 64 -3.15 2.89 -5.17
C LEU A 64 -3.38 1.67 -6.08
N LEU A 65 -3.42 1.88 -7.40
CA LEU A 65 -3.57 0.79 -8.36
C LEU A 65 -2.38 -0.16 -8.32
N GLY A 66 -1.16 0.36 -8.19
CA GLY A 66 0.05 -0.44 -8.05
C GLY A 66 0.05 -1.30 -6.79
N ASP A 67 -0.30 -0.71 -5.65
CA ASP A 67 -0.36 -1.40 -4.36
C ASP A 67 -1.44 -2.52 -4.39
N LEU A 68 -2.63 -2.21 -4.91
CA LEU A 68 -3.71 -3.20 -5.06
C LEU A 68 -3.33 -4.31 -6.04
N PHE A 69 -2.69 -3.97 -7.17
CA PHE A 69 -2.22 -4.95 -8.14
C PHE A 69 -1.19 -5.89 -7.51
N TYR A 70 -0.20 -5.34 -6.80
CA TYR A 70 0.87 -6.11 -6.18
C TYR A 70 0.32 -7.05 -5.09
N VAL A 71 -0.55 -6.54 -4.22
CA VAL A 71 -1.25 -7.35 -3.21
C VAL A 71 -2.11 -8.43 -3.89
N GLY A 72 -2.87 -8.07 -4.92
CA GLY A 72 -3.73 -9.00 -5.66
C GLY A 72 -2.94 -10.13 -6.32
N VAL A 73 -1.82 -9.82 -6.97
CA VAL A 73 -0.95 -10.82 -7.62
C VAL A 73 -0.30 -11.72 -6.59
N LEU A 74 0.30 -11.18 -5.52
CA LEU A 74 0.97 -12.00 -4.51
C LEU A 74 0.01 -12.93 -3.77
N PHE A 75 -1.12 -12.40 -3.29
CA PHE A 75 -2.11 -13.22 -2.58
C PHE A 75 -2.86 -14.16 -3.51
N GLY A 76 -3.14 -13.74 -4.75
CA GLY A 76 -3.73 -14.59 -5.79
C GLY A 76 -2.82 -15.76 -6.14
N ALA A 77 -1.53 -15.50 -6.38
CA ALA A 77 -0.53 -16.53 -6.63
C ALA A 77 -0.39 -17.48 -5.43
N TYR A 78 -0.34 -16.94 -4.22
CA TYR A 78 -0.27 -17.75 -2.99
C TYR A 78 -1.49 -18.66 -2.84
N GLN A 79 -2.70 -18.14 -3.04
CA GLN A 79 -3.92 -18.95 -2.98
C GLN A 79 -3.99 -20.00 -4.10
N TRP A 80 -3.52 -19.66 -5.31
CA TRP A 80 -3.45 -20.61 -6.43
C TRP A 80 -2.45 -21.74 -6.15
N MET A 81 -1.27 -21.41 -5.61
CA MET A 81 -0.27 -22.41 -5.20
C MET A 81 -0.79 -23.30 -4.07
N GLN A 82 -1.49 -22.76 -3.07
CA GLN A 82 -2.12 -23.58 -2.03
C GLN A 82 -3.13 -24.59 -2.58
N ARG A 83 -3.87 -24.24 -3.64
CA ARG A 83 -4.83 -25.17 -4.28
C ARG A 83 -4.14 -26.27 -5.10
N ARG A 84 -2.94 -26.01 -5.62
CA ARG A 84 -2.16 -26.95 -6.45
C ARG A 84 -1.19 -27.83 -5.64
N PHE A 85 -0.69 -27.32 -4.51
CA PHE A 85 0.24 -28.02 -3.63
C PHE A 85 -0.38 -28.17 -2.23
N THR A 86 -1.02 -29.32 -2.00
CA THR A 86 -1.62 -29.71 -0.70
C THR A 86 -0.61 -29.75 0.45
N VAL A 87 0.70 -29.78 0.16
CA VAL A 87 1.78 -29.72 1.16
C VAL A 87 1.77 -28.40 1.95
N LEU A 88 1.26 -27.31 1.37
CA LEU A 88 1.08 -26.02 2.07
C LEU A 88 -0.23 -25.95 2.88
N ALA A 89 -1.16 -26.88 2.68
CA ALA A 89 -2.40 -26.97 3.47
C ALA A 89 -2.17 -27.57 4.86
N SER A 90 -1.04 -28.24 5.09
CA SER A 90 -0.71 -28.95 6.33
C SER A 90 -0.24 -28.05 7.47
N GLU A 91 0.19 -26.80 7.21
CA GLU A 91 0.55 -25.83 8.24
C GLU A 91 -0.68 -25.02 8.72
N ARG A 92 -1.82 -25.67 8.91
CA ARG A 92 -2.99 -25.08 9.60
C ARG A 92 -3.36 -25.78 10.92
N LEU A 93 -2.53 -26.72 11.37
CA LEU A 93 -2.55 -27.18 12.77
C LEU A 93 -1.72 -26.23 13.65
#